data_AF-A0A1B1TPP3-F1
#
_entry.id   AF-A0A1B1TPP3-F1
#
_cell.length_a   1.000
_cell.length_b   1.000
_cell.length_c   1.000
_cell.angle_alpha   90.00
_cell.angle_beta   90.00
_cell.angle_gamma   90.00
#
_symmetry.space_group_name_H-M   'P 1'
#
loop_
_entity.id
_entity.type
_entity.pdbx_description
1 polymer ?
#
loop_
_entity_poly.entity_id
_entity_poly.type
_entity_poly.pdbx_seq_one_letter_code
_entity_poly.pdbx_strand_id
1 'polypeptide(L)'
;MGESIPEQQAIAETIALLEYYGFELNGQTAAATIEQWCSHSSIAWIRLAVLEALYRGRYKKISVTAILRVWQRWGKPQVQFNRDFESLICAELPTKTTLAQPGQPNRVSPQLPSPSLEIAAFSPPPELANSDAYQKLKAIATQPDTKKP
;
A
#
# COMPACT_ATOMS: atom_id res chain seq x y z
N MET A 1 -1.45 -31.55 -11.72
CA MET A 1 -1.00 -31.46 -10.31
C MET A 1 -0.26 -30.15 -10.21
N GLY A 2 -0.86 -29.16 -9.54
CA GLY A 2 -0.38 -27.79 -9.54
C GLY A 2 1.00 -27.70 -8.89
N GLU A 3 1.92 -27.02 -9.56
CA GLU A 3 3.25 -26.73 -9.06
C GLU A 3 3.13 -26.02 -7.71
N SER A 4 3.41 -26.75 -6.64
CA SER A 4 3.63 -26.17 -5.32
C SER A 4 4.84 -25.25 -5.47
N ILE A 5 4.61 -23.94 -5.56
CA ILE A 5 5.67 -22.95 -5.38
C ILE A 5 6.41 -23.37 -4.10
N PRO A 6 7.74 -23.57 -4.13
CA PRO A 6 8.45 -24.09 -2.97
C PRO A 6 8.14 -23.18 -1.78
N GLU A 7 7.71 -23.77 -0.67
CA GLU A 7 7.26 -23.03 0.52
C GLU A 7 8.31 -22.00 0.95
N GLN A 8 9.59 -22.37 0.83
CA GLN A 8 10.74 -21.48 0.99
C GLN A 8 10.74 -20.24 0.10
N GLN A 9 10.35 -20.37 -1.17
CA GLN A 9 10.24 -19.21 -2.08
C GLN A 9 9.12 -18.28 -1.63
N ALA A 10 7.95 -18.82 -1.27
CA ALA A 10 6.84 -18.02 -0.78
C ALA A 10 7.19 -17.29 0.54
N ILE A 11 7.96 -17.94 1.41
CA ILE A 11 8.50 -17.32 2.63
C ILE A 11 9.45 -16.17 2.26
N ALA A 12 10.43 -16.42 1.39
CA ALA A 12 11.40 -15.41 0.97
C ALA A 12 10.74 -14.19 0.30
N GLU A 13 9.77 -14.42 -0.58
CA GLU A 13 8.97 -13.36 -1.21
C GLU A 13 8.18 -12.56 -0.18
N THR A 14 7.54 -13.23 0.79
CA THR A 14 6.75 -12.55 1.83
C THR A 14 7.65 -11.72 2.74
N ILE A 15 8.84 -12.22 3.10
CA ILE A 15 9.85 -11.46 3.85
C ILE A 15 10.24 -10.21 3.05
N ALA A 16 10.58 -10.38 1.77
CA ALA A 16 10.96 -9.26 0.91
C ALA A 16 9.85 -8.20 0.82
N LEU A 17 8.58 -8.60 0.73
CA LEU A 17 7.44 -7.68 0.74
C LEU A 17 7.35 -6.89 2.06
N LEU A 18 7.50 -7.56 3.21
CA LEU A 18 7.41 -6.90 4.51
C LEU A 18 8.57 -5.93 4.73
N GLU A 19 9.78 -6.28 4.30
CA GLU A 19 10.98 -5.44 4.45
C GLU A 19 11.01 -4.28 3.46
N TYR A 20 10.73 -4.54 2.17
CA TYR A 20 10.76 -3.52 1.12
C TYR A 20 9.71 -2.43 1.34
N TYR A 21 8.49 -2.82 1.73
CA TYR A 21 7.41 -1.87 2.01
C TYR A 21 7.39 -1.35 3.45
N GLY A 22 8.37 -1.73 4.28
CA GLY A 22 8.56 -1.18 5.62
C GLY A 22 7.39 -1.45 6.59
N PHE A 23 6.92 -2.70 6.65
CA PHE A 23 5.82 -3.05 7.55
C PHE A 23 6.14 -2.77 9.03
N GLU A 24 5.17 -2.23 9.76
CA GLU A 24 5.21 -2.05 11.21
C GLU A 24 4.95 -3.40 11.89
N LEU A 25 6.03 -4.08 12.27
CA LEU A 25 6.03 -5.42 12.86
C LEU A 25 6.09 -5.43 14.40
N ASN A 26 5.80 -4.28 15.05
CA ASN A 26 5.87 -4.11 16.51
C ASN A 26 7.21 -4.57 17.13
N GLY A 27 8.33 -4.28 16.46
CA GLY A 27 9.68 -4.66 16.93
C GLY A 27 10.09 -6.11 16.66
N GLN A 28 9.28 -6.88 15.95
CA GLN A 28 9.65 -8.23 15.50
C GLN A 28 10.25 -8.20 14.10
N THR A 29 11.08 -9.19 13.77
CA THR A 29 11.59 -9.36 12.41
C THR A 29 10.49 -9.91 11.49
N ALA A 30 10.64 -9.69 10.18
CA ALA A 30 9.72 -10.23 9.17
C ALA A 30 9.63 -11.76 9.25
N ALA A 31 10.77 -12.43 9.37
CA ALA A 31 10.85 -13.88 9.54
C ALA A 31 10.08 -14.36 10.78
N ALA A 32 10.33 -13.79 11.96
CA ALA A 32 9.66 -14.19 13.21
C ALA A 32 8.14 -13.95 13.14
N THR A 33 7.71 -12.88 12.47
CA THR A 33 6.28 -12.61 12.27
C THR A 33 5.63 -13.65 11.34
N ILE A 34 6.33 -14.06 10.28
CA ILE A 34 5.84 -15.10 9.37
C ILE A 34 5.77 -16.45 10.07
N GLU A 35 6.78 -16.84 10.87
CA GLU A 35 6.74 -18.07 11.67
C GLU A 35 5.55 -18.09 12.64
N GLN A 36 5.26 -16.95 13.27
CA GLN A 36 4.09 -16.80 14.14
C GLN A 36 2.78 -17.03 13.36
N TRP A 37 2.65 -16.49 12.15
CA TRP A 37 1.48 -16.71 11.32
C TRP A 37 1.42 -18.14 10.75
N CYS A 38 2.56 -18.74 10.43
CA CYS A 38 2.69 -20.09 9.88
C CYS A 38 2.18 -21.15 10.85
N SER A 39 2.26 -20.88 12.16
CA SER A 39 1.67 -21.72 13.22
C SER A 39 0.15 -21.89 13.08
N HIS A 40 -0.53 -20.97 12.41
CA HIS A 40 -2.00 -20.94 12.32
C HIS A 40 -2.54 -20.94 10.88
N SER A 41 -1.71 -20.64 9.89
CA SER A 41 -2.11 -20.49 8.48
C SER A 41 -1.00 -20.94 7.55
N SER A 42 -1.35 -21.46 6.37
CA SER A 42 -0.35 -21.78 5.34
C SER A 42 0.35 -20.52 4.83
N ILE A 43 1.61 -20.65 4.36
CA ILE A 43 2.35 -19.52 3.79
C ILE A 43 1.63 -18.86 2.61
N ALA A 44 0.90 -19.66 1.81
CA ALA A 44 0.12 -19.16 0.70
C ALA A 44 -0.94 -18.14 1.17
N TRP A 45 -1.61 -18.41 2.29
CA TRP A 45 -2.59 -17.47 2.85
C TRP A 45 -1.91 -16.24 3.41
N ILE A 46 -0.74 -16.39 4.02
CA ILE A 46 0.03 -15.28 4.58
C ILE A 46 0.46 -14.31 3.47
N ARG A 47 1.03 -14.83 2.38
CA ARG A 47 1.42 -14.03 1.21
C ARG A 47 0.23 -13.24 0.66
N LEU A 48 -0.91 -13.90 0.46
CA LEU A 48 -2.14 -13.24 -0.01
C LEU A 48 -2.62 -12.17 0.97
N ALA A 49 -2.54 -12.41 2.27
CA ALA A 49 -2.96 -11.44 3.30
C ALA A 49 -2.05 -10.21 3.35
N VAL A 50 -0.75 -10.38 3.11
CA VAL A 50 0.20 -9.27 2.98
C VAL A 50 -0.12 -8.43 1.74
N LEU A 51 -0.36 -9.06 0.60
CA LEU A 51 -0.78 -8.36 -0.63
C LEU A 51 -2.10 -7.61 -0.45
N GLU A 52 -3.09 -8.21 0.20
CA GLU A 52 -4.38 -7.57 0.51
C GLU A 52 -4.20 -6.37 1.47
N ALA A 53 -3.28 -6.46 2.42
CA ALA A 53 -2.96 -5.35 3.31
C ALA A 53 -2.28 -4.19 2.56
N LEU A 54 -1.35 -4.50 1.64
CA LEU A 54 -0.73 -3.53 0.73
C LEU A 54 -1.76 -2.86 -0.16
N TYR A 55 -2.69 -3.64 -0.74
CA TYR A 55 -3.78 -3.12 -1.57
C TYR A 55 -4.66 -2.11 -0.82
N ARG A 56 -4.88 -2.35 0.48
CA ARG A 56 -5.62 -1.44 1.37
C ARG A 56 -4.78 -0.28 1.92
N GLY A 57 -3.50 -0.17 1.55
CA GLY A 57 -2.56 0.84 2.04
C GLY A 57 -2.22 0.70 3.53
N ARG A 58 -2.29 -0.53 4.08
CA ARG A 58 -2.13 -0.81 5.51
C ARG A 58 -0.87 -1.61 5.77
N TYR A 59 0.18 -0.94 6.23
CA TYR A 59 1.50 -1.53 6.45
C TYR A 59 1.69 -2.07 7.87
N LYS A 60 0.65 -2.53 8.57
CA LYS A 60 0.75 -2.94 9.99
C LYS A 60 0.57 -4.44 10.15
N LYS A 61 1.39 -5.09 11.00
CA LYS A 61 1.22 -6.52 11.37
C LYS A 61 -0.20 -6.87 11.81
N ILE A 62 -0.84 -5.97 12.57
CA ILE A 62 -2.21 -6.15 13.03
C ILE A 62 -3.21 -6.23 11.87
N SER A 63 -2.97 -5.52 10.77
CA SER A 63 -3.84 -5.54 9.58
C SER A 63 -3.79 -6.90 8.88
N VAL A 64 -2.60 -7.45 8.66
CA VAL A 64 -2.43 -8.80 8.08
C VAL A 64 -3.06 -9.87 8.98
N THR A 65 -2.83 -9.77 10.29
CA THR A 65 -3.42 -10.70 11.27
C THR A 65 -4.94 -10.66 11.27
N ALA A 66 -5.54 -9.46 11.15
CA ALA A 66 -6.99 -9.31 11.07
C ALA A 66 -7.57 -9.95 9.79
N ILE A 67 -6.91 -9.76 8.64
CA ILE A 67 -7.30 -10.39 7.37
C ILE A 67 -7.26 -11.92 7.49
N LEU A 68 -6.16 -12.46 8.04
CA LEU A 68 -6.02 -13.91 8.26
C LEU A 68 -7.13 -14.47 9.15
N ARG A 69 -7.50 -13.81 10.25
CA ARG A 69 -8.60 -14.23 11.11
C ARG A 69 -9.95 -14.28 10.38
N VAL A 70 -10.22 -13.29 9.53
CA VAL A 70 -11.45 -13.27 8.72
C VAL A 70 -11.48 -14.44 7.75
N TRP A 71 -10.37 -14.70 7.06
CA TRP A 71 -10.26 -15.82 6.12
C TRP A 71 -10.34 -17.18 6.81
N GLN A 72 -9.75 -17.32 7.99
CA GLN A 72 -9.89 -18.53 8.84
C GLN A 72 -11.36 -18.78 9.21
N ARG A 73 -12.10 -17.73 9.58
CA ARG A 73 -13.53 -17.85 9.89
C ARG A 73 -14.36 -18.31 8.69
N TRP A 74 -13.97 -17.92 7.48
CA TRP A 74 -14.64 -18.33 6.25
C TRP A 74 -14.12 -19.64 5.64
N GLY A 75 -12.99 -20.16 6.15
CA GLY A 75 -12.32 -21.34 5.61
C GLY A 75 -11.72 -21.15 4.21
N LYS A 76 -11.67 -19.91 3.69
CA LYS A 76 -11.11 -19.62 2.36
C LYS A 76 -10.51 -18.20 2.30
N PRO A 77 -9.41 -18.01 1.55
CA PRO A 77 -8.88 -16.68 1.27
C PRO A 77 -9.84 -15.91 0.36
N GLN A 78 -10.13 -14.66 0.70
CA GLN A 78 -10.88 -13.74 -0.16
C GLN A 78 -10.02 -12.51 -0.44
N VAL A 79 -9.43 -12.50 -1.64
CA VAL A 79 -8.61 -11.40 -2.15
C VAL A 79 -9.47 -10.44 -2.96
N GLN A 80 -9.23 -9.14 -2.80
CA GLN A 80 -9.91 -8.08 -3.55
C GLN A 80 -8.98 -7.40 -4.57
N PHE A 81 -7.68 -7.68 -4.53
CA PHE A 81 -6.71 -7.13 -5.48
C PHE A 81 -6.78 -7.82 -6.85
N ASN A 82 -6.51 -7.05 -7.91
CA ASN A 82 -6.38 -7.56 -9.28
C ASN A 82 -5.00 -8.18 -9.52
N ARG A 83 -4.88 -9.10 -10.49
CA ARG A 83 -3.58 -9.70 -10.84
C ARG A 83 -2.54 -8.68 -11.30
N ASP A 84 -2.96 -7.59 -11.93
CA ASP A 84 -2.06 -6.49 -12.31
C ASP A 84 -1.38 -5.85 -11.10
N PHE A 85 -2.09 -5.76 -9.97
CA PHE A 85 -1.52 -5.24 -8.73
C PHE A 85 -0.46 -6.19 -8.17
N GLU A 86 -0.74 -7.49 -8.14
CA GLU A 86 0.27 -8.48 -7.71
C GLU A 86 1.52 -8.40 -8.59
N SER A 87 1.36 -8.36 -9.91
CA SER A 87 2.50 -8.26 -10.83
C SER A 87 3.28 -6.96 -10.65
N LEU A 88 2.61 -5.85 -10.36
CA LEU A 88 3.28 -4.57 -10.11
C LEU A 88 4.10 -4.62 -8.82
N ILE A 89 3.48 -5.05 -7.72
CA ILE A 89 4.13 -5.13 -6.41
C ILE A 89 5.29 -6.12 -6.42
N CYS A 90 5.14 -7.27 -7.07
CA CYS A 90 6.21 -8.24 -7.20
C CYS A 90 7.31 -7.81 -8.18
N ALA A 91 7.01 -7.00 -9.20
CA ALA A 91 8.02 -6.44 -10.11
C ALA A 91 8.88 -5.35 -9.45
N GLU A 92 8.32 -4.61 -8.49
CA GLU A 92 9.02 -3.59 -7.72
C GLU A 92 9.97 -4.19 -6.66
N LEU A 93 9.82 -5.48 -6.33
CA LEU A 93 10.80 -6.15 -5.49
C LEU A 93 12.12 -6.25 -6.27
N PRO A 94 13.27 -5.89 -5.65
CA PRO A 94 14.58 -6.09 -6.25
C PRO A 94 14.84 -7.60 -6.35
N THR A 95 14.31 -8.21 -7.39
CA THR A 95 14.54 -9.60 -7.75
C THR A 95 16.00 -9.71 -8.13
N LYS A 96 16.79 -10.43 -7.33
CA LYS A 96 18.17 -10.79 -7.65
C LYS A 96 18.24 -11.83 -8.77
N THR A 97 17.46 -11.66 -9.83
CA THR A 97 17.52 -12.50 -11.02
C THR A 97 17.77 -11.60 -12.22
N THR A 98 19.05 -11.31 -12.41
CA THR A 98 19.60 -11.03 -13.73
C THR A 98 19.24 -12.19 -14.65
N LEU A 99 18.16 -12.06 -15.41
CA LEU A 99 18.11 -12.66 -16.73
C LEU A 99 17.49 -11.63 -17.67
N ALA A 100 18.36 -11.11 -18.54
CA ALA A 100 17.97 -10.27 -19.66
C ALA A 100 16.79 -10.89 -20.42
N GLN A 101 15.70 -10.14 -20.53
CA GLN A 101 14.77 -10.29 -21.64
C GLN A 101 14.89 -9.05 -22.54
N PRO A 102 15.57 -9.18 -23.70
CA PRO A 102 15.44 -8.23 -24.79
C PRO A 102 14.11 -8.50 -25.50
N GLY A 103 13.17 -7.55 -25.41
CA GLY A 103 11.89 -7.68 -26.10
C GLY A 103 10.76 -6.92 -25.43
N GLN A 104 10.88 -5.61 -25.33
CA GLN A 104 9.70 -4.76 -25.20
C GLN A 104 8.87 -4.86 -26.49
N PRO A 105 7.55 -5.07 -26.38
CA PRO A 105 6.66 -4.25 -27.15
C PRO A 105 5.74 -3.49 -26.18
N ASN A 106 6.04 -2.20 -26.06
CA ASN A 106 5.06 -1.17 -25.82
C ASN A 106 4.11 -1.36 -24.62
N ARG A 107 4.65 -1.27 -23.40
CA ARG A 107 3.84 -0.82 -22.27
C ARG A 107 3.72 0.70 -22.40
N VAL A 108 2.62 1.15 -22.99
CA VAL A 108 2.12 2.51 -22.79
C VAL A 108 2.00 2.72 -21.28
N SER A 109 2.90 3.53 -20.74
CA SER A 109 2.69 4.19 -19.46
C SER A 109 1.34 4.92 -19.53
N PRO A 110 0.42 4.75 -18.55
CA PRO A 110 -0.34 5.90 -18.13
C PRO A 110 0.71 6.85 -17.53
N GLN A 111 1.19 7.79 -18.34
CA GLN A 111 1.79 8.98 -17.76
C GLN A 111 0.70 9.61 -16.91
N LEU A 112 0.78 9.43 -15.58
CA LEU A 112 0.37 10.52 -14.74
C LEU A 112 1.29 11.68 -15.12
N PRO A 113 0.73 12.82 -15.55
CA PRO A 113 1.53 14.03 -15.58
C PRO A 113 2.08 14.23 -14.18
N SER A 114 3.40 14.41 -14.09
CA SER A 114 4.06 14.82 -12.86
C SER A 114 3.24 15.95 -12.25
N PRO A 115 2.67 15.81 -11.03
CA PRO A 115 2.39 17.00 -10.26
C PRO A 115 3.77 17.52 -9.89
N SER A 116 4.28 18.44 -10.71
CA SER A 116 5.32 19.36 -10.28
C SER A 116 4.82 19.90 -8.95
N LEU A 117 5.48 19.52 -7.86
CA LEU A 117 5.21 20.06 -6.53
C LEU A 117 5.82 21.46 -6.48
N GLU A 118 5.44 22.28 -7.46
CA GLU A 118 5.31 23.69 -7.28
C GLU A 118 4.19 23.81 -6.25
N ILE A 119 4.55 24.25 -5.07
CA ILE A 119 3.60 24.70 -4.06
C ILE A 119 2.97 25.95 -4.66
N ALA A 120 2.08 25.76 -5.63
CA ALA A 120 1.20 26.77 -6.13
C ALA A 120 0.30 27.05 -4.94
N ALA A 121 0.54 28.21 -4.32
CA ALA A 121 -0.40 28.84 -3.42
C ALA A 121 -1.80 28.59 -3.97
N PHE A 122 -2.66 27.95 -3.17
CA PHE A 122 -4.05 27.70 -3.54
C PHE A 122 -4.71 29.05 -3.86
N SER A 123 -4.67 29.46 -5.13
CA SER A 123 -5.55 30.50 -5.63
C SER A 123 -6.91 29.85 -5.84
N PRO A 124 -7.94 30.25 -5.07
CA PRO A 124 -9.27 29.69 -5.25
C PRO A 124 -9.78 29.98 -6.67
N PRO A 125 -10.57 29.08 -7.28
CA PRO A 125 -11.23 29.33 -8.56
C PRO A 125 -12.01 30.66 -8.53
N PRO A 126 -12.04 31.45 -9.62
CA PRO A 126 -12.66 32.77 -9.66
C PRO A 126 -14.17 32.76 -9.35
N GLU A 127 -14.82 31.60 -9.47
CA GLU A 127 -16.23 31.41 -9.11
C GLU A 127 -16.46 31.41 -7.59
N LEU A 128 -15.49 30.92 -6.80
CA LEU A 128 -15.59 30.88 -5.35
C LEU A 128 -15.16 32.22 -4.69
N ALA A 129 -14.33 33.02 -5.37
CA ALA A 129 -13.87 34.32 -4.90
C ALA A 129 -15.01 35.36 -4.74
N ASN A 130 -16.10 35.19 -5.49
CA ASN A 130 -17.27 36.06 -5.44
C ASN A 130 -18.40 35.50 -4.57
N SER A 131 -18.23 34.29 -4.00
CA SER A 131 -19.24 33.68 -3.14
C SER A 131 -19.31 34.40 -1.79
N ASP A 132 -20.51 34.80 -1.37
CA ASP A 132 -20.78 35.39 -0.05
C ASP A 132 -20.21 34.51 1.09
N ALA A 133 -20.24 33.19 0.91
CA ALA A 133 -19.65 32.25 1.86
C ALA A 133 -18.13 32.43 2.00
N TYR A 134 -17.41 32.62 0.89
CA TYR A 134 -15.96 32.87 0.91
C TYR A 134 -15.63 34.23 1.54
N GLN A 135 -16.45 35.25 1.28
CA GLN A 135 -16.29 36.58 1.85
C GLN A 135 -16.55 36.61 3.36
N LYS A 136 -17.44 35.76 3.88
CA LYS A 136 -17.65 35.57 5.32
C LYS A 136 -16.49 34.83 5.99
N LEU A 137 -15.93 33.82 5.32
CA LEU A 137 -14.81 33.03 5.84
C LEU A 137 -13.48 33.81 5.86
N LYS A 138 -13.23 34.72 4.92
CA LYS A 138 -12.03 35.59 5.01
C LYS A 138 -12.10 36.60 6.16
N ALA A 139 -13.30 37.05 6.53
CA ALA A 139 -13.48 38.05 7.58
C ALA A 139 -13.11 37.50 8.95
N ILE A 140 -13.39 36.22 9.22
CA ILE A 140 -13.00 35.55 10.46
C ILE A 140 -11.49 35.27 10.54
N ALA A 141 -10.84 34.96 9.40
CA ALA A 141 -9.42 34.65 9.36
C ALA A 141 -8.51 35.89 9.46
N THR A 142 -9.04 37.07 9.18
CA THR A 142 -8.27 38.33 9.13
C THR A 142 -8.46 39.20 10.37
N GLN A 143 -9.14 38.72 11.43
CA GLN A 143 -9.15 39.47 12.68
C GLN A 143 -7.81 39.27 13.40
N PRO A 144 -6.94 40.29 13.49
CA PRO A 144 -5.84 40.22 14.42
C PRO A 144 -6.41 40.12 15.84
N ASP A 145 -5.88 39.18 16.62
CA ASP A 145 -6.06 39.11 18.07
C ASP A 145 -5.58 40.43 18.69
N THR A 146 -6.44 41.43 18.70
CA THR A 146 -6.23 42.65 19.47
C THR A 146 -6.70 42.37 20.89
N LYS A 147 -5.80 41.75 21.64
CA LYS A 147 -5.54 41.97 23.06
C LYS A 147 -6.37 43.08 23.70
N LYS A 148 -7.08 42.76 24.79
CA LYS A 148 -7.34 43.71 25.89
C LYS A 148 -8.04 43.04 27.07
N PRO A 149 -8.05 43.69 28.24
CA PRO A 149 -6.96 44.18 29.08
C PRO A 149 -6.77 43.31 30.34
#